data_AF-A0A803TL97-F1
#
_entry.id   AF-A0A803TL97-F1
#
_cell.length_a   1.000
_cell.length_b   1.000
_cell.length_c   1.000
_cell.angle_alpha   90.00
_cell.angle_beta   90.00
_cell.angle_gamma   90.00
#
_symmetry.space_group_name_H-M   'P 1'
#
loop_
_entity.id
_entity.type
_entity.pdbx_description
1 polymer ?
#
loop_
_entity_poly.entity_id
_entity_poly.type
_entity_poly.pdbx_seq_one_letter_code
_entity_poly.pdbx_strand_id
1 'polypeptide(L)'
;MEEVEDLKQQVAVLKLTVEELQRGAAPKQKCPAALPEKFTGKKEMFETFITQVELYTQLRPDAFTSEKVKVSFTISLMSGPAAKWATPLLLQSSPILDSWSAFLEALKQHWGDPLKNSEISWRRI
;
A
#
# COMPACT_ATOMS: atom_id res chain seq x y z
N MET A 1 -15.97 50.16 19.29
CA MET A 1 -16.64 49.09 20.08
C MET A 1 -17.27 48.08 19.13
N GLU A 2 -17.93 48.53 18.07
CA GLU A 2 -18.51 47.69 16.99
C GLU A 2 -17.48 46.79 16.27
N GLU A 3 -16.29 47.32 15.96
CA GLU A 3 -15.21 46.56 15.31
C GLU A 3 -14.68 45.39 16.16
N VAL A 4 -14.69 45.54 17.49
CA VAL A 4 -14.27 44.47 18.40
C VAL A 4 -15.32 43.37 18.47
N GLU A 5 -16.59 43.71 18.27
CA GLU A 5 -17.69 42.75 18.25
C GLU A 5 -17.74 42.01 16.92
N ASP A 6 -17.48 42.69 15.80
CA ASP A 6 -17.33 42.06 14.48
C ASP A 6 -16.16 41.06 14.46
N LEU A 7 -14.99 41.43 15.02
CA LEU A 7 -13.86 40.52 15.14
C LEU A 7 -14.17 39.28 15.97
N LYS A 8 -14.93 39.41 17.06
CA LYS A 8 -15.36 38.25 17.86
C LYS A 8 -16.29 37.34 17.07
N GLN A 9 -17.19 37.93 16.29
CA GLN A 9 -18.10 37.18 15.42
C GLN A 9 -17.31 36.40 14.35
N GLN A 10 -16.32 37.04 13.71
CA GLN A 10 -15.45 36.38 12.73
C GLN A 10 -14.65 35.24 13.35
N VAL A 11 -14.10 35.42 14.56
CA VAL A 11 -13.39 34.35 15.27
C VAL A 11 -14.31 33.19 15.62
N ALA A 12 -15.57 33.45 15.99
CA ALA A 12 -16.55 32.39 16.26
C ALA A 12 -16.87 31.58 15.01
N VAL A 13 -17.09 32.25 13.87
CA VAL A 13 -17.34 31.59 12.58
C VAL A 13 -16.13 30.76 12.14
N LEU A 14 -14.92 31.33 12.22
CA LEU A 14 -13.68 30.63 11.87
C LEU A 14 -13.47 29.37 12.73
N LYS A 15 -13.77 29.43 14.02
CA LYS A 15 -13.69 28.26 14.91
C LYS A 15 -14.63 27.14 14.47
N LEU A 16 -15.88 27.48 14.15
CA LEU A 16 -16.86 26.50 13.67
C LEU A 16 -16.44 25.90 12.32
N THR A 17 -15.93 26.70 11.39
CA THR A 17 -15.42 26.21 10.10
C THR A 17 -14.21 25.30 10.28
N VAL A 18 -13.29 25.62 11.19
CA VAL A 18 -12.13 24.77 11.51
C VAL A 18 -12.59 23.46 12.13
N GLU A 19 -13.57 23.47 13.03
CA GLU A 19 -14.16 22.26 13.62
C GLU A 19 -14.88 21.40 12.57
N GLU A 20 -15.56 21.99 11.57
CA GLU A 20 -16.16 21.26 10.45
C GLU A 20 -15.11 20.63 9.52
N LEU A 21 -14.06 21.37 9.19
CA LEU A 21 -12.93 20.86 8.41
C LEU A 21 -12.19 19.73 9.16
N GLN A 22 -12.07 19.84 10.48
CA GLN A 22 -11.50 18.79 11.33
C GLN A 22 -12.44 17.60 11.52
N ARG A 23 -13.76 17.80 11.48
CA ARG A 23 -14.76 16.71 11.54
C ARG A 23 -14.74 15.84 10.28
N GLY A 24 -14.46 16.43 9.11
CA GLY A 24 -14.26 15.72 7.84
C GLY A 24 -12.86 15.11 7.69
N ALA A 25 -11.86 15.68 8.37
CA ALA A 25 -10.55 15.06 8.54
C ALA A 25 -10.62 14.05 9.68
N ALA A 26 -11.18 12.86 9.42
CA ALA A 26 -11.00 11.70 10.29
C ALA A 26 -9.55 11.71 10.78
N PRO A 27 -9.29 11.55 12.10
CA PRO A 27 -7.94 11.50 12.61
C PRO A 27 -7.25 10.48 11.73
N LYS A 28 -6.19 10.89 10.99
CA LYS A 28 -5.46 10.02 10.06
C LYS A 28 -5.27 8.72 10.81
N GLN A 29 -6.14 7.75 10.56
CA GLN A 29 -6.13 6.54 11.34
C GLN A 29 -4.79 5.99 10.92
N LYS A 30 -3.84 6.03 11.86
CA LYS A 30 -2.63 5.24 11.72
C LYS A 30 -3.18 3.84 11.65
N CYS A 31 -3.50 3.37 10.43
CA CYS A 31 -3.57 1.96 10.18
C CYS A 31 -2.28 1.43 10.82
N PRO A 32 -2.35 0.55 11.82
CA PRO A 32 -1.17 0.10 12.53
C PRO A 32 -0.15 -0.57 11.59
N ALA A 33 -0.57 -0.93 10.37
CA ALA A 33 0.33 -1.18 9.25
C ALA A 33 0.87 0.12 8.66
N ALA A 34 2.08 0.48 9.07
CA ALA A 34 2.93 1.38 8.31
C ALA A 34 3.00 0.97 6.83
N LEU A 35 3.25 1.93 5.94
CA LEU A 35 3.47 1.65 4.52
C LEU A 35 4.59 0.60 4.39
N PRO A 36 4.45 -0.44 3.54
CA PRO A 36 5.49 -1.45 3.41
C PRO A 36 6.82 -0.83 3.01
N GLU A 37 7.93 -1.43 3.44
CA GLU A 37 9.25 -0.91 3.13
C GLU A 37 9.57 -1.09 1.64
N LYS A 38 10.39 -0.19 1.08
CA LYS A 38 10.79 -0.31 -0.33
C LYS A 38 11.62 -1.58 -0.55
N PHE A 39 11.22 -2.38 -1.52
CA PHE A 39 11.94 -3.60 -1.87
C PHE A 39 13.02 -3.31 -2.90
N THR A 40 14.28 -3.50 -2.52
CA THR A 40 15.44 -3.31 -3.41
C THR A 40 15.82 -4.56 -4.21
N GLY A 41 15.19 -5.71 -3.94
CA GLY A 41 15.56 -6.99 -4.54
C GLY A 41 16.44 -7.89 -3.66
N LYS A 42 16.54 -7.62 -2.35
CA LYS A 42 17.25 -8.48 -1.40
C LYS A 42 16.36 -9.66 -0.98
N LYS A 43 16.79 -10.89 -1.24
CA LYS A 43 16.01 -12.11 -0.92
C LYS A 43 15.63 -12.22 0.57
N GLU A 44 16.51 -11.78 1.46
CA GLU A 44 16.28 -11.77 2.92
C GLU A 44 15.09 -10.89 3.34
N MET A 45 14.82 -9.83 2.56
CA MET A 45 13.73 -8.90 2.81
C MET A 45 12.44 -9.29 2.07
N PHE A 46 12.50 -10.29 1.18
CA PHE A 46 11.38 -10.65 0.32
C PHE A 46 10.16 -11.12 1.12
N GLU A 47 10.35 -12.05 2.07
CA GLU A 47 9.26 -12.58 2.90
C GLU A 47 8.61 -11.49 3.76
N THR A 48 9.43 -10.64 4.38
CA THR A 48 8.96 -9.49 5.18
C THR A 48 8.19 -8.51 4.31
N PHE A 49 8.70 -8.20 3.11
CA PHE A 49 8.06 -7.30 2.16
C PHE A 49 6.68 -7.82 1.73
N ILE A 50 6.56 -9.08 1.33
CA ILE A 50 5.26 -9.67 0.94
C ILE A 50 4.29 -9.66 2.10
N THR A 51 4.73 -10.07 3.29
CA THR A 51 3.89 -10.07 4.48
C THR A 51 3.35 -8.66 4.78
N GLN A 52 4.19 -7.64 4.69
CA GLN A 52 3.79 -6.24 4.88
C GLN A 52 2.78 -5.79 3.82
N VAL A 53 2.99 -6.13 2.55
CA VAL A 53 2.09 -5.79 1.45
C VAL A 53 0.72 -6.46 1.64
N GLU A 54 0.70 -7.75 1.95
CA GLU A 54 -0.55 -8.47 2.20
C GLU A 54 -1.31 -7.88 3.38
N LEU A 55 -0.64 -7.63 4.51
CA LEU A 55 -1.24 -6.98 5.67
C LEU A 55 -1.80 -5.59 5.32
N TYR A 56 -1.04 -4.77 4.58
CA TYR A 56 -1.46 -3.43 4.18
C TYR A 56 -2.71 -3.46 3.29
N THR A 57 -2.79 -4.44 2.39
CA THR A 57 -3.93 -4.59 1.46
C THR A 57 -5.17 -5.15 2.16
N GLN A 58 -4.99 -6.10 3.09
CA GLN A 58 -6.09 -6.65 3.91
C GLN A 58 -6.71 -5.59 4.83
N LEU A 59 -5.89 -4.66 5.33
CA LEU A 59 -6.36 -3.55 6.18
C LEU A 59 -7.05 -2.42 5.39
N ARG A 60 -7.05 -2.46 4.06
CA ARG A 60 -7.69 -1.45 3.19
C ARG A 60 -8.43 -2.09 2.02
N PRO A 61 -9.48 -2.88 2.27
CA PRO A 61 -10.24 -3.53 1.19
C PRO A 61 -10.82 -2.52 0.20
N ASP A 62 -11.21 -1.33 0.65
CA ASP A 62 -11.77 -0.27 -0.20
C ASP A 62 -10.77 0.34 -1.19
N ALA A 63 -9.47 0.31 -0.87
CA ALA A 63 -8.42 0.85 -1.73
C ALA A 63 -7.88 -0.19 -2.73
N PHE A 64 -8.10 -1.48 -2.45
CA PHE A 64 -7.58 -2.61 -3.23
C PHE A 64 -8.71 -3.47 -3.78
N THR A 65 -9.62 -2.83 -4.52
CA THR A 65 -10.81 -3.49 -5.12
C THR A 65 -10.49 -4.43 -6.28
N SER A 66 -9.27 -4.37 -6.82
CA SER A 66 -8.81 -5.22 -7.92
C SER A 66 -7.40 -5.75 -7.63
N GLU A 67 -7.15 -7.01 -8.02
CA GLU A 67 -5.82 -7.61 -7.93
C GLU A 67 -4.77 -6.81 -8.69
N LYS A 68 -5.14 -6.20 -9.82
CA LYS A 68 -4.27 -5.31 -10.60
C LYS A 68 -3.78 -4.10 -9.80
N VAL A 69 -4.65 -3.53 -8.96
CA VAL A 69 -4.29 -2.39 -8.09
C VAL A 69 -3.30 -2.84 -7.03
N LYS A 70 -3.50 -4.04 -6.46
CA LYS A 70 -2.57 -4.65 -5.50
C LYS A 70 -1.19 -4.91 -6.12
N VAL A 71 -1.15 -5.46 -7.33
CA VAL A 71 0.10 -5.69 -8.08
C VAL A 71 0.80 -4.36 -8.38
N SER A 72 0.07 -3.37 -8.90
CA SER A 72 0.61 -2.06 -9.25
C SER A 72 1.20 -1.34 -8.02
N PHE A 73 0.50 -1.40 -6.88
CA PHE A 73 0.99 -0.88 -5.61
C PHE A 73 2.29 -1.59 -5.18
N THR A 74 2.32 -2.92 -5.30
CA THR A 74 3.52 -3.70 -4.94
C THR A 74 4.72 -3.34 -5.81
N ILE A 75 4.50 -3.15 -7.11
CA ILE A 75 5.54 -2.70 -8.04
C ILE A 75 6.01 -1.28 -7.69
N SER A 76 5.12 -0.39 -7.26
CA SER A 76 5.48 0.98 -6.84
C SER A 76 6.42 1.02 -5.63
N LEU A 77 6.41 -0.03 -4.81
CA LEU A 77 7.30 -0.19 -3.66
C LEU A 77 8.65 -0.80 -4.05
N MET A 78 8.81 -1.26 -5.29
CA MET A 78 10.08 -1.79 -5.79
C MET A 78 11.04 -0.65 -6.15
N SER A 79 12.33 -0.89 -5.90
CA SER A 79 13.40 0.06 -6.21
C SER A 79 14.67 -0.68 -6.64
N GLY A 80 15.58 0.04 -7.31
CA GLY A 80 16.85 -0.53 -7.76
C GLY A 80 16.66 -1.78 -8.64
N PRO A 81 17.35 -2.90 -8.34
CA PRO A 81 17.21 -4.17 -9.07
C PRO A 81 15.77 -4.69 -9.22
N ALA A 82 14.93 -4.56 -8.19
CA ALA A 82 13.54 -5.02 -8.26
C ALA A 82 12.70 -4.22 -9.24
N ALA A 83 12.87 -2.90 -9.26
CA ALA A 83 12.19 -2.04 -10.24
C ALA A 83 12.63 -2.36 -11.67
N LYS A 84 13.92 -2.67 -11.89
CA LYS A 84 14.44 -3.05 -13.22
C LYS A 84 13.80 -4.33 -13.76
N TRP A 85 13.53 -5.31 -12.90
CA TRP A 85 12.82 -6.53 -13.27
C TRP A 85 11.32 -6.28 -13.52
N ALA A 86 10.68 -5.39 -12.76
CA ALA A 86 9.26 -5.06 -12.95
C ALA A 86 8.98 -4.18 -14.17
N THR A 87 9.96 -3.37 -14.60
CA THR A 87 9.86 -2.45 -15.74
C THR A 87 9.38 -3.13 -17.03
N PRO A 88 9.99 -4.22 -17.52
CA PRO A 88 9.52 -4.90 -18.74
C PRO A 88 8.12 -5.50 -18.59
N LEU A 89 7.76 -5.97 -17.39
CA LEU A 89 6.41 -6.50 -17.13
C LEU A 89 5.34 -5.43 -17.30
N LEU A 90 5.60 -4.21 -16.79
CA LEU A 90 4.75 -3.04 -16.96
C LEU A 90 4.68 -2.60 -18.43
N LEU A 91 5.83 -2.52 -19.10
CA LEU A 91 5.90 -2.03 -20.48
C LEU A 91 5.15 -2.95 -21.44
N GLN A 92 5.21 -4.26 -21.22
CA GLN A 92 4.50 -5.25 -22.02
C GLN A 92 3.05 -5.49 -21.58
N SER A 93 2.58 -4.81 -20.52
CA SER A 93 1.26 -5.07 -19.93
C SER A 93 1.01 -6.57 -19.74
N SER A 94 2.01 -7.25 -19.17
CA SER A 94 1.98 -8.70 -19.07
C SER A 94 0.72 -9.17 -18.33
N PRO A 95 0.05 -10.26 -18.77
CA PRO A 95 -1.15 -10.77 -18.11
C PRO A 95 -0.91 -11.18 -16.65
N ILE A 96 0.35 -11.39 -16.26
CA ILE A 96 0.71 -11.67 -14.86
C ILE A 96 0.42 -10.48 -13.93
N LEU A 97 0.28 -9.26 -14.47
CA LEU A 97 -0.03 -8.05 -13.70
C LEU A 97 -1.49 -7.96 -13.26
N ASP A 98 -2.37 -8.72 -13.90
CA ASP A 98 -3.80 -8.73 -13.60
C ASP A 98 -4.16 -9.77 -12.52
N SER A 99 -3.21 -10.64 -12.14
CA SER A 99 -3.39 -11.66 -11.11
C SER A 99 -2.36 -11.54 -9.99
N TRP A 100 -2.83 -11.41 -8.75
CA TRP A 100 -1.94 -11.33 -7.59
C TRP A 100 -1.13 -12.62 -7.42
N SER A 101 -1.75 -13.78 -7.60
CA SER A 101 -1.08 -15.07 -7.46
C SER A 101 0.00 -15.28 -8.52
N ALA A 102 -0.30 -14.99 -9.79
CA ALA A 102 0.67 -15.17 -10.87
C ALA A 102 1.87 -14.22 -10.70
N PHE A 103 1.61 -12.98 -10.30
CA PHE A 103 2.66 -12.03 -9.96
C PHE A 103 3.52 -12.51 -8.79
N LEU A 104 2.89 -12.98 -7.71
CA LEU A 104 3.59 -13.48 -6.52
C LEU A 104 4.47 -14.68 -6.85
N GLU A 105 4.01 -15.61 -7.68
CA GLU A 105 4.80 -16.76 -8.13
C GLU A 105 6.02 -16.33 -8.94
N ALA A 106 5.87 -15.42 -9.91
CA ALA A 106 6.99 -14.87 -10.67
C ALA A 106 8.00 -14.16 -9.75
N LEU A 107 7.50 -13.46 -8.73
CA LEU A 107 8.31 -12.76 -7.75
C LEU A 107 9.07 -13.73 -6.84
N LYS A 108 8.41 -14.80 -6.38
CA LYS A 108 9.01 -15.91 -5.62
C LYS A 108 10.05 -16.67 -6.43
N GLN A 109 9.80 -16.88 -7.72
CA GLN A 109 10.78 -17.54 -8.60
C GLN A 109 12.07 -16.72 -8.72
N HIS A 110 11.97 -15.40 -8.69
CA HIS A 110 13.12 -14.51 -8.85
C HIS A 110 13.82 -14.19 -7.51
N TRP A 111 13.07 -13.96 -6.43
CA TRP A 111 13.60 -13.55 -5.11
C TRP A 111 13.27 -14.47 -3.93
N GLY A 112 12.35 -15.40 -4.09
CA GLY A 112 11.97 -16.35 -3.06
C GLY A 112 13.06 -17.38 -2.77
N ASP A 113 12.94 -18.00 -1.60
CA ASP A 113 13.76 -19.13 -1.22
C ASP A 113 13.18 -20.41 -1.85
N PRO A 114 13.94 -21.15 -2.67
CA PRO A 114 13.47 -22.39 -3.28
C PRO A 114 13.03 -23.45 -2.26
N LEU A 115 13.53 -23.42 -1.02
CA LEU A 115 13.18 -24.40 0.00
C LEU A 115 11.80 -24.15 0.63
N LYS A 116 11.40 -22.88 0.78
CA LYS A 116 10.09 -22.51 1.37
C LYS A 116 8.90 -22.70 0.42
N ASN A 117 9.15 -22.81 -0.88
CA ASN A 117 8.08 -23.03 -1.87
C ASN A 117 7.39 -24.40 -1.68
N SER A 118 8.05 -25.34 -0.98
CA SER A 118 7.49 -26.64 -0.60
C SER A 118 6.55 -26.59 0.61
N GLU A 119 6.68 -25.60 1.51
CA GLU A 119 5.89 -25.50 2.74
C GLU A 119 4.54 -24.79 2.57
N ILE A 120 4.35 -23.96 1.54
CA ILE A 120 3.07 -23.24 1.37
C ILE A 120 1.95 -24.19 0.86
N SER A 121 2.32 -25.39 0.40
CA SER A 121 1.38 -26.39 -0.12
C SER A 121 0.47 -27.03 0.94
N TRP A 122 0.78 -26.97 2.25
CA TRP A 122 -0.03 -27.68 3.27
C TRP A 122 -1.13 -26.84 3.93
N ARG A 123 -1.20 -25.53 3.69
CA ARG A 123 -2.23 -24.65 4.28
C ARG A 123 -3.56 -24.60 3.51
N ARG A 124 -3.76 -25.49 2.53
CA ARG A 124 -5.05 -25.74 1.88
C ARG A 124 -5.54 -27.16 2.22
N ILE A 125 -6.05 -27.34 3.43
CA ILE A 125 -6.99 -28.41 3.79
C ILE A 125 -8.08 -27.76 4.64
#